data_AF-T0B1D3-F1
#
_entry.id   AF-T0B1D3-F1
#
_cell.length_a   1.000
_cell.length_b   1.000
_cell.length_c   1.000
_cell.angle_alpha   90.00
_cell.angle_beta   90.00
_cell.angle_gamma   90.00
#
_symmetry.space_group_name_H-M   'P 1'
#
loop_
_entity.id
_entity.type
_entity.pdbx_description
1 polymer ?
#
loop_
_entity_poly.entity_id
_entity_poly.type
_entity_poly.pdbx_seq_one_letter_code
_entity_poly.pdbx_strand_id
1 'polypeptide(L)' 'MHRDKLRIADVARLTGLNRSTVTALYRNTATRIELPAVDHLCALFRCSVADLLEYMADEPGREA' A
#
# COMPACT_ATOMS: atom_id res chain seq x y z
N MET A 1 -8.37 9.46 -14.70
CA MET A 1 -8.73 8.35 -13.79
C MET A 1 -8.93 8.95 -12.40
N HIS A 2 -10.17 9.03 -11.91
CA HIS A 2 -10.49 9.62 -10.60
C HIS A 2 -9.72 8.86 -9.50
N ARG A 3 -8.65 9.46 -8.96
CA ARG A 3 -8.12 9.09 -7.64
C ARG A 3 -9.13 9.61 -6.62
N ASP A 4 -10.24 8.91 -6.45
CA ASP A 4 -11.02 9.11 -5.25
C ASP A 4 -10.10 8.76 -4.09
N LYS A 5 -9.68 9.78 -3.34
CA LYS A 5 -8.83 9.61 -2.16
C LYS A 5 -9.66 8.83 -1.14
N LEU A 6 -9.59 7.50 -1.20
CA LEU A 6 -10.18 6.64 -0.19
C LEU A 6 -9.56 7.02 1.16
N ARG A 7 -10.42 7.20 2.16
CA ARG A 7 -9.92 7.43 3.52
C ARG A 7 -9.27 6.14 3.99
N ILE A 8 -8.27 6.24 4.88
CA ILE A 8 -7.64 5.07 5.52
C ILE A 8 -8.69 4.13 6.12
N ALA A 9 -9.78 4.68 6.68
CA ALA A 9 -10.88 3.89 7.23
C ALA A 9 -11.63 3.07 6.17
N ASP A 10 -11.83 3.63 4.97
CA ASP A 10 -12.50 2.91 3.88
C ASP A 10 -11.61 1.79 3.34
N VAL A 11 -10.31 2.06 3.18
CA VAL A 11 -9.34 1.04 2.75
C VAL A 11 -9.28 -0.11 3.77
N ALA A 12 -9.18 0.20 5.06
CA ALA A 12 -9.19 -0.81 6.13
C ALA A 12 -10.47 -1.67 6.09
N ARG A 13 -11.63 -1.05 5.91
CA ARG A 13 -12.92 -1.76 5.81
C ARG A 13 -13.00 -2.65 4.56
N LEU A 14 -12.58 -2.13 3.40
CA LEU A 14 -12.70 -2.82 2.11
C LEU A 14 -11.67 -3.94 1.94
N THR A 15 -10.48 -3.80 2.53
CA THR A 15 -9.41 -4.80 2.46
C THR A 15 -9.40 -5.77 3.64
N GLY A 16 -10.19 -5.52 4.68
CA GLY A 16 -10.14 -6.27 5.94
C GLY A 16 -8.86 -6.04 6.76
N LEU A 17 -8.00 -5.11 6.35
CA LEU A 17 -6.76 -4.81 7.05
C LEU A 17 -6.98 -3.97 8.31
N ASN A 18 -6.12 -4.17 9.31
CA ASN A 18 -6.09 -3.30 10.46
C ASN A 18 -5.77 -1.86 10.03
N ARG A 19 -6.52 -0.90 10.56
CA ARG A 19 -6.31 0.54 10.34
C ARG A 19 -4.87 0.97 10.63
N SER A 20 -4.21 0.38 11.63
CA SER A 20 -2.80 0.67 11.93
C SER A 20 -1.88 0.22 10.79
N THR A 21 -2.10 -0.97 10.23
CA THR A 21 -1.37 -1.51 9.07
C THR A 21 -1.57 -0.63 7.84
N VAL A 22 -2.81 -0.24 7.52
CA VAL A 22 -3.09 0.66 6.39
C VAL A 22 -2.41 2.02 6.60
N THR A 23 -2.40 2.53 7.83
CA THR A 23 -1.69 3.78 8.15
C THR A 23 -0.19 3.64 7.98
N ALA A 24 0.41 2.53 8.42
CA ALA A 24 1.84 2.27 8.28
C ALA A 24 2.24 2.13 6.81
N LEU A 25 1.43 1.43 5.99
CA LEU A 25 1.64 1.32 4.55
C LEU A 25 1.51 2.67 3.85
N TYR A 26 0.50 3.45 4.21
CA TYR A 26 0.32 4.81 3.67
C TYR A 26 1.51 5.74 4.00
N ARG A 27 2.14 5.55 5.18
CA ARG A 27 3.34 6.30 5.60
C ARG A 27 4.65 5.66 5.15
N ASN A 28 4.60 4.53 4.44
CA ASN A 28 5.76 3.73 4.06
C ASN A 28 6.65 3.32 5.25
N THR A 29 6.07 3.13 6.43
CA THR A 29 6.77 2.71 7.66
C THR A 29 6.47 1.25 8.05
N ALA A 30 5.76 0.51 7.19
CA ALA A 30 5.46 -0.89 7.44
C ALA A 30 6.72 -1.75 7.19
N THR A 31 7.13 -2.54 8.18
CA THR A 31 8.28 -3.46 8.07
C THR A 31 7.87 -4.87 7.67
N ARG A 32 6.57 -5.19 7.77
CA ARG A 32 5.99 -6.49 7.44
C ARG A 32 4.64 -6.29 6.78
N ILE A 33 4.42 -6.98 5.68
CA ILE A 33 3.12 -7.11 5.02
C ILE A 33 2.90 -8.58 4.66
N GLU A 34 1.69 -9.08 4.85
CA GLU A 34 1.32 -10.45 4.53
C GLU A 34 0.81 -10.52 3.08
N LEU A 35 1.07 -11.63 2.38
CA LEU A 35 0.65 -11.78 0.98
C LEU A 35 -0.85 -11.54 0.74
N PRO A 36 -1.78 -12.00 1.61
CA PRO A 36 -3.21 -11.68 1.45
C PRO A 36 -3.50 -10.18 1.53
N ALA A 37 -2.71 -9.41 2.29
CA ALA A 37 -2.87 -7.96 2.36
C ALA A 37 -2.50 -7.30 1.02
N VAL A 38 -1.40 -7.75 0.40
CA VAL A 38 -0.98 -7.30 -0.94
C VAL A 38 -2.07 -7.62 -1.97
N ASP A 39 -2.59 -8.85 -1.96
CA ASP A 39 -3.65 -9.28 -2.87
C ASP A 39 -4.92 -8.41 -2.76
N HIS A 40 -5.40 -8.16 -1.53
CA HIS A 40 -6.56 -7.30 -1.30
C HIS A 40 -6.33 -5.85 -1.72
N LEU A 41 -5.13 -5.31 -1.53
CA LEU A 41 -4.77 -3.97 -1.97
C LEU A 41 -4.73 -3.88 -3.50
N CYS A 42 -4.09 -4.86 -4.16
CA CYS A 42 -4.06 -4.95 -5.62
C CYS A 42 -5.47 -5.06 -6.21
N ALA A 43 -6.33 -5.89 -5.62
CA ALA A 43 -7.73 -6.02 -6.05
C ALA A 43 -8.53 -4.72 -5.85
N LEU A 44 -8.37 -4.04 -4.70
CA LEU A 44 -9.06 -2.78 -4.40
C LEU A 44 -8.64 -1.66 -5.36
N PHE A 45 -7.34 -1.50 -5.61
CA PHE A 45 -6.81 -0.44 -6.45
C PHE A 45 -6.75 -0.81 -7.93
N ARG A 46 -7.05 -2.07 -8.28
CA ARG A 46 -6.92 -2.64 -9.63
C ARG A 46 -5.53 -2.38 -10.21
N CYS A 47 -4.51 -2.66 -9.41
CA CYS A 47 -3.10 -2.49 -9.77
C CYS A 47 -2.33 -3.80 -9.62
N SER A 48 -1.15 -3.86 -10.22
CA SER A 48 -0.22 -4.97 -10.03
C SER A 48 0.56 -4.83 -8.72
N VAL A 49 1.24 -5.90 -8.30
CA VAL A 49 2.12 -5.86 -7.13
C VAL A 49 3.28 -4.88 -7.35
N ALA A 50 3.79 -4.76 -8.57
CA ALA A 50 4.86 -3.83 -8.93
C ALA A 50 4.43 -2.35 -8.83
N ASP A 51 3.13 -2.07 -8.92
CA ASP A 51 2.60 -0.72 -8.68
C ASP A 51 2.48 -0.40 -7.17
N LEU A 52 2.54 -1.42 -6.30
CA LEU A 52 2.41 -1.29 -4.85
C LEU A 52 3.76 -1.33 -4.12
N LEU A 53 4.66 -2.21 -4.56
CA LEU A 53 5.95 -2.45 -3.93
C LEU A 53 7.06 -2.32 -4.98
N GLU A 54 8.03 -1.46 -4.66
CA GLU A 54 9.22 -1.23 -5.47
C GLU A 54 10.47 -1.59 -4.66
N TYR A 55 11.45 -2.19 -5.32
CA TYR A 55 12.77 -2.39 -4.73
C TYR A 55 13.56 -1.08 -4.83
N MET A 56 13.84 -0.47 -3.68
CA MET A 56 14.78 0.63 -3.58
C MET A 56 16.16 0.04 -3.27
N ALA A 57 17.07 0.11 -4.24
CA ALA A 57 18.49 -0.08 -3.94
C ALA A 57 18.91 1.01 -2.94
N ASP A 58 19.79 0.65 -2.00
CA ASP A 58 20.40 1.61 -1.07
C ASP A 58 21.44 2.45 -1.83
N GLU A 59 21.00 3.15 -2.88
CA GLU A 59 21.80 4.14 -3.59
C GLU A 59 21.65 5.47 -2.85
N PRO A 60 22.74 6.03 -2.31
CA PRO A 60 22.70 7.34 -1.68
C PRO A 60 22.42 8.40 -2.76
N GLY A 61 21.16 8.76 -2.94
CA GLY A 61 20.78 10.00 -3.63
C GLY A 61 19.98 9.88 -4.93
N ARG A 62 18.97 9.01 -5.00
CA ARG A 62 17.94 9.14 -6.06
C ARG A 62 16.62 9.66 -5.48
N GLU A 63 16.59 10.95 -5.21
CA GLU A 63 15.35 11.73 -5.30
C GLU A 63 15.08 11.94 -6.80
N ALA A 64 13.94 11.47 -7.30
CA ALA A 64 13.44 11.78 -8.63
C ALA A 64 11.97 12.20 -8.52
#